data_AF-A0AAN1PU61-F1
#
_entry.id   AF-A0AAN1PU61-F1
#
_cell.length_a   1.000
_cell.length_b   1.000
_cell.length_c   1.000
_cell.angle_alpha   90.00
_cell.angle_beta   90.00
_cell.angle_gamma   90.00
#
_symmetry.space_group_name_H-M   'P 1'
#
loop_
_entity.id
_entity.type
_entity.pdbx_description
1 polymer ?
#
loop_
_entity_poly.entity_id
_entity_poly.type
_entity_poly.pdbx_seq_one_letter_code
_entity_poly.pdbx_strand_id
1 'polypeptide(L)'
;MTENILKTIQSGAQALSLLSKVRCVESYSFSSGEKAKNLYSWPTEFEKDNIVSSVLEQNGKTLGNYCRVKSYPVSYTQYKNYLPVYAPEIISIRVSRCLLDVYKLLFKINTITKITAVWDSVKYPMRTYPKSMSDMDGLKEFAGYRDAMLVFDFGNEKYSTKLPAFAYRALLVASEVFKTFSISYDDRSHFIGNVTDKAGRSKRYLVHYGNKGYLFEAINETSDSVDKLVGCDKWVEVLKKDGWKFYNDK
;
A
#
# COMPACT_ATOMS: atom_id res chain seq x y z
N MET A 1 -9.53 3.16 22.30
CA MET A 1 -9.43 2.00 21.37
C MET A 1 -9.14 2.45 19.94
N THR A 2 -9.97 3.33 19.37
CA THR A 2 -9.79 3.90 18.02
C THR A 2 -8.44 4.57 17.77
N GLU A 3 -7.96 5.41 18.69
CA GLU A 3 -6.65 6.07 18.55
C GLU A 3 -5.47 5.09 18.56
N ASN A 4 -5.54 4.06 19.41
CA ASN A 4 -4.54 2.99 19.47
C ASN A 4 -4.48 2.24 18.14
N ILE A 5 -5.64 1.88 17.57
CA ILE A 5 -5.71 1.20 16.26
C ILE A 5 -5.15 2.11 15.16
N LEU A 6 -5.51 3.39 15.12
CA LEU A 6 -4.97 4.34 14.14
C LEU A 6 -3.44 4.49 14.25
N LYS A 7 -2.89 4.45 15.47
CA LYS A 7 -1.44 4.44 15.72
C LYS A 7 -0.80 3.15 15.18
N THR A 8 -1.41 2.00 15.43
CA THR A 8 -0.96 0.70 14.91
C THR A 8 -1.00 0.65 13.38
N ILE A 9 -2.09 1.15 12.76
CA ILE A 9 -2.20 1.31 11.30
C ILE A 9 -1.06 2.17 10.76
N GLN A 10 -0.75 3.29 11.43
CA GLN A 10 0.32 4.20 11.01
C GLN A 10 1.70 3.53 11.09
N SER A 11 1.98 2.74 12.14
CA SER A 11 3.21 1.95 12.24
C SER A 11 3.32 0.94 11.07
N GLY A 12 2.26 0.16 10.82
CA GLY A 12 2.23 -0.79 9.71
C GLY A 12 2.38 -0.13 8.33
N ALA A 13 1.74 1.02 8.12
CA ALA A 13 1.85 1.79 6.88
C ALA A 13 3.29 2.28 6.61
N GLN A 14 4.05 2.62 7.65
CA GLN A 14 5.46 3.00 7.50
C GLN A 14 6.32 1.83 7.02
N ALA A 15 6.14 0.64 7.60
CA ALA A 15 6.87 -0.55 7.16
C ALA A 15 6.48 -0.96 5.73
N LEU A 16 5.18 -0.98 5.42
CA LEU A 16 4.67 -1.28 4.08
C LEU A 16 5.12 -0.26 3.04
N SER A 17 5.32 1.01 3.41
CA SER A 17 5.88 2.03 2.51
C SER A 17 7.28 1.66 1.98
N LEU A 18 8.05 0.88 2.74
CA LEU A 18 9.37 0.40 2.34
C LEU A 18 9.28 -0.93 1.61
N LEU A 19 8.65 -1.94 2.22
CA LEU A 19 8.59 -3.31 1.68
C LEU A 19 7.83 -3.39 0.35
N SER A 20 6.75 -2.62 0.16
CA SER A 20 5.99 -2.59 -1.10
C SER A 20 6.77 -2.01 -2.30
N LYS A 21 7.96 -1.44 -2.06
CA LYS A 21 8.84 -0.83 -3.07
C LYS A 21 10.11 -1.64 -3.32
N VAL A 22 10.20 -2.83 -2.75
CA VAL A 22 11.30 -3.76 -2.97
C VAL A 22 11.19 -4.41 -4.35
N ARG A 23 12.33 -4.63 -5.00
CA ARG A 23 12.48 -5.47 -6.17
C ARG A 23 13.54 -6.54 -5.92
N CYS A 24 13.15 -7.79 -6.09
CA CYS A 24 14.10 -8.90 -6.14
C CYS A 24 14.74 -8.96 -7.53
N VAL A 25 16.06 -9.08 -7.63
CA VAL A 25 16.81 -9.06 -8.90
C VAL A 25 17.87 -10.15 -8.89
N GLU A 26 18.18 -10.74 -10.05
CA GLU A 26 19.20 -11.80 -10.15
C GLU A 26 20.61 -11.29 -9.84
N SER A 27 20.91 -10.08 -10.30
CA SER A 27 22.19 -9.41 -10.06
C SER A 27 22.01 -7.90 -10.00
N TYR A 28 22.95 -7.24 -9.33
CA TYR A 28 23.11 -5.79 -9.36
C TYR A 28 24.60 -5.47 -9.27
N SER A 29 25.01 -4.33 -9.80
CA SER A 29 26.34 -3.76 -9.59
C SER A 29 26.19 -2.41 -8.92
N PHE A 30 26.99 -2.18 -7.88
CA PHE A 30 27.02 -0.94 -7.14
C PHE A 30 28.44 -0.39 -7.16
N SER A 31 28.57 0.94 -7.15
CA SER A 31 29.87 1.58 -7.00
C SER A 31 30.50 1.23 -5.66
N SER A 32 31.84 1.20 -5.61
CA SER A 32 32.57 1.02 -4.36
C SER A 32 32.11 2.06 -3.33
N GLY A 33 31.57 1.59 -2.20
CA GLY A 33 31.08 2.44 -1.11
C GLY A 33 29.57 2.40 -0.85
N GLU A 34 28.74 1.82 -1.74
CA GLU A 34 27.32 1.64 -1.44
C GLU A 34 27.11 0.63 -0.29
N LYS A 35 26.50 1.10 0.80
CA LYS A 35 26.23 0.29 1.98
C LYS A 35 24.84 -0.33 1.93
N ALA A 36 24.78 -1.62 2.19
CA ALA A 36 23.53 -2.33 2.39
C ALA A 36 22.77 -1.79 3.61
N LYS A 37 21.44 -1.92 3.57
CA LYS A 37 20.52 -1.65 4.68
C LYS A 37 19.64 -2.86 4.93
N ASN A 38 19.24 -3.04 6.18
CA ASN A 38 18.22 -4.03 6.52
C ASN A 38 16.83 -3.43 6.32
N LEU A 39 15.96 -4.19 5.65
CA LEU A 39 14.52 -4.02 5.74
C LEU A 39 13.99 -5.06 6.71
N TYR A 40 13.00 -4.67 7.50
CA TYR A 40 12.43 -5.47 8.57
C TYR A 40 10.98 -5.80 8.26
N SER A 41 10.50 -6.95 8.74
CA SER A 41 9.07 -7.20 8.88
C SER A 41 8.43 -6.22 9.86
N TRP A 42 7.11 -6.09 9.78
CA TRP A 42 6.32 -5.41 10.80
C TRP A 42 5.46 -6.41 11.57
N PRO A 43 5.40 -6.32 12.91
CA PRO A 43 6.14 -5.40 13.79
C PRO A 43 7.66 -5.66 13.78
N THR A 44 8.46 -4.61 14.00
CA THR A 44 9.93 -4.71 13.96
C THR A 44 10.53 -5.09 15.32
N GLU A 45 11.77 -5.59 15.36
CA GLU A 45 12.51 -5.83 16.61
C GLU A 45 12.71 -4.57 17.48
N PHE A 46 12.59 -3.38 16.88
CA PHE A 46 12.74 -2.09 17.54
C PHE A 46 11.41 -1.43 17.89
N GLU A 47 10.29 -2.12 17.68
CA GLU A 47 8.97 -1.61 18.04
C GLU A 47 8.86 -1.60 19.58
N LYS A 48 9.23 -0.47 20.18
CA LYS A 48 9.17 -0.22 21.62
C LYS A 48 7.81 0.33 22.06
N ASP A 49 6.89 0.50 21.11
CA ASP A 49 5.58 1.06 21.38
C ASP A 49 4.65 -0.01 21.94
N ASN A 50 4.47 0.01 23.25
CA ASN A 50 3.58 -0.91 23.96
C ASN A 50 2.16 -0.91 23.37
N ILE A 51 1.70 0.18 22.76
CA ILE A 51 0.36 0.25 22.15
C ILE A 51 0.28 -0.65 20.91
N VAL A 52 1.27 -0.59 20.02
CA VAL A 52 1.31 -1.39 18.78
C VAL A 52 1.34 -2.87 19.14
N SER A 53 2.24 -3.24 20.06
CA SER A 53 2.41 -4.60 20.55
C SER A 53 1.12 -5.13 21.18
N SER A 54 0.52 -4.39 22.11
CA SER A 54 -0.71 -4.82 22.78
C SER A 54 -1.89 -5.03 21.82
N VAL A 55 -2.07 -4.15 20.82
CA VAL A 55 -3.15 -4.31 19.83
C VAL A 55 -2.94 -5.56 18.99
N LEU A 56 -1.71 -5.83 18.54
CA LEU A 56 -1.41 -7.01 17.75
C LEU A 56 -1.59 -8.31 18.55
N GLU A 57 -1.11 -8.35 19.79
CA GLU A 57 -1.29 -9.51 20.69
C GLU A 57 -2.76 -9.78 20.98
N GLN A 58 -3.57 -8.74 21.24
CA GLN A 58 -5.02 -8.85 21.42
C GLN A 58 -5.71 -9.45 20.18
N ASN A 59 -5.19 -9.17 19.00
CA ASN A 59 -5.67 -9.73 17.74
C ASN A 59 -5.04 -11.10 17.41
N GLY A 60 -4.35 -11.73 18.36
CA GLY A 60 -3.80 -13.08 18.23
C GLY A 60 -2.49 -13.15 17.45
N LYS A 61 -1.73 -12.05 17.37
CA LYS A 61 -0.38 -12.04 16.80
C LYS A 61 0.66 -12.30 17.89
N THR A 62 1.44 -13.38 17.71
CA THR A 62 2.63 -13.62 18.55
C THR A 62 3.77 -12.68 18.13
N LEU A 63 4.30 -11.92 19.09
CA LEU A 63 5.46 -11.04 18.88
C LEU A 63 6.78 -11.79 19.11
N GLY A 64 7.88 -11.25 18.58
CA GLY A 64 9.23 -11.81 18.77
C GLY A 64 9.81 -12.54 17.55
N ASN A 65 8.98 -12.88 16.55
CA ASN A 65 9.44 -13.39 15.26
C ASN A 65 9.73 -12.21 14.32
N TYR A 66 10.92 -11.63 14.44
CA TYR A 66 11.34 -10.55 13.53
C TYR A 66 12.15 -11.11 12.37
N CYS A 67 11.76 -10.73 11.16
CA CYS A 67 12.44 -11.10 9.93
C CYS A 67 13.15 -9.87 9.36
N ARG A 68 14.32 -10.07 8.76
CA ARG A 68 15.06 -8.99 8.10
C ARG A 68 15.71 -9.45 6.82
N VAL A 69 15.80 -8.55 5.86
CA VAL A 69 16.44 -8.81 4.58
C VAL A 69 17.44 -7.71 4.24
N LYS A 70 18.62 -8.15 3.78
CA LYS A 70 19.65 -7.26 3.27
C LYS A 70 19.19 -6.66 1.93
N SER A 71 19.18 -5.35 1.86
CA SER A 71 18.69 -4.58 0.72
C SER A 71 19.64 -3.42 0.39
N TYR A 72 19.48 -2.86 -0.80
CA TYR A 72 20.29 -1.73 -1.24
C TYR A 72 19.38 -0.60 -1.71
N PRO A 73 19.47 0.59 -1.07
CA PRO A 73 18.68 1.74 -1.48
C PRO A 73 19.23 2.31 -2.79
N VAL A 74 18.38 2.42 -3.80
CA VAL A 74 18.74 2.97 -5.12
C VAL A 74 17.81 4.12 -5.52
N SER A 75 18.28 4.96 -6.44
CA SER A 75 17.42 5.93 -7.11
C SER A 75 16.35 5.23 -7.95
N TYR A 76 15.24 5.92 -8.25
CA TYR A 76 14.23 5.33 -9.12
C TYR A 76 14.76 5.07 -10.54
N THR A 77 15.65 5.94 -11.04
CA THR A 77 16.27 5.78 -12.37
C THR A 77 17.10 4.51 -12.46
N GLN A 78 17.83 4.15 -11.40
CA GLN A 78 18.53 2.86 -11.34
C GLN A 78 17.51 1.72 -11.19
N TYR A 79 16.54 1.87 -10.27
CA TYR A 79 15.53 0.85 -9.99
C TYR A 79 14.80 0.38 -11.25
N LYS A 80 14.39 1.29 -12.14
CA LYS A 80 13.68 0.94 -13.38
C LYS A 80 14.51 0.11 -14.36
N ASN A 81 15.85 0.21 -14.30
CA ASN A 81 16.76 -0.48 -15.22
C ASN A 81 16.97 -1.96 -14.83
N TYR A 82 16.61 -2.37 -13.61
CA TYR A 82 16.76 -3.76 -13.18
C TYR A 82 15.51 -4.58 -13.46
N LEU A 83 15.66 -5.73 -14.12
CA LEU A 83 14.58 -6.67 -14.36
C LEU A 83 14.18 -7.38 -13.05
N PRO A 84 12.90 -7.33 -12.64
CA PRO A 84 12.45 -8.01 -11.44
C PRO A 84 12.41 -9.53 -11.66
N VAL A 85 12.92 -10.29 -10.70
CA VAL A 85 12.54 -11.69 -10.54
C VAL A 85 11.09 -11.72 -10.07
N TYR A 86 10.27 -12.54 -10.74
CA TYR A 86 8.89 -12.74 -10.32
C TYR A 86 8.85 -13.39 -8.93
N ALA A 87 8.18 -12.72 -8.00
CA ALA A 87 7.98 -13.18 -6.63
C ALA A 87 6.52 -12.87 -6.23
N PRO A 88 5.63 -13.87 -6.23
CA PRO A 88 4.22 -13.70 -5.84
C PRO A 88 4.04 -13.02 -4.47
N GLU A 89 4.97 -13.21 -3.55
CA GLU A 89 4.96 -12.59 -2.22
C GLU A 89 4.96 -11.06 -2.31
N ILE A 90 5.59 -10.48 -3.34
CA ILE A 90 5.54 -9.03 -3.59
C ILE A 90 4.12 -8.56 -3.94
N ILE A 91 3.25 -9.44 -4.48
CA ILE A 91 1.84 -9.14 -4.63
C ILE A 91 1.18 -9.05 -3.26
N SER A 92 1.43 -10.02 -2.37
CA SER A 92 0.88 -10.05 -1.01
C SER A 92 1.17 -8.74 -0.27
N ILE A 93 2.40 -8.24 -0.30
CA ILE A 93 2.72 -6.98 0.41
C ILE A 93 2.00 -5.75 -0.16
N ARG A 94 1.70 -5.73 -1.47
CA ARG A 94 0.91 -4.65 -2.10
C ARG A 94 -0.55 -4.74 -1.73
N VAL A 95 -1.09 -5.96 -1.61
CA VAL A 95 -2.44 -6.20 -1.10
C VAL A 95 -2.54 -5.79 0.37
N SER A 96 -1.59 -6.18 1.23
CA SER A 96 -1.53 -5.79 2.65
C SER A 96 -1.53 -4.27 2.83
N ARG A 97 -0.84 -3.55 1.95
CA ARG A 97 -0.89 -2.09 1.94
C ARG A 97 -2.30 -1.55 1.65
N CYS A 98 -2.99 -2.12 0.66
CA CYS A 98 -4.36 -1.72 0.33
C CYS A 98 -5.32 -2.06 1.49
N LEU A 99 -5.12 -3.18 2.19
CA LEU A 99 -5.89 -3.55 3.37
C LEU A 99 -5.77 -2.48 4.46
N LEU A 100 -4.55 -2.04 4.80
CA LEU A 100 -4.36 -0.95 5.77
C LEU A 100 -4.94 0.38 5.31
N ASP A 101 -4.81 0.73 4.03
CA ASP A 101 -5.37 1.98 3.49
C ASP A 101 -6.91 1.97 3.56
N VAL A 102 -7.57 0.85 3.25
CA VAL A 102 -9.03 0.68 3.43
C VAL A 102 -9.40 0.75 4.91
N TYR A 103 -8.67 0.03 5.78
CA TYR A 103 -8.95 0.02 7.21
C TYR A 103 -8.81 1.42 7.83
N LYS A 104 -7.78 2.17 7.43
CA LYS A 104 -7.61 3.59 7.80
C LYS A 104 -8.81 4.43 7.37
N LEU A 105 -9.31 4.24 6.15
CA LEU A 105 -10.45 4.99 5.62
C LEU A 105 -11.73 4.72 6.41
N LEU A 106 -11.95 3.48 6.87
CA LEU A 106 -13.11 3.14 7.70
C LEU A 106 -13.12 3.92 9.02
N PHE A 107 -11.97 4.01 9.70
CA PHE A 107 -11.86 4.78 10.94
C PHE A 107 -12.00 6.30 10.74
N LYS A 108 -11.79 6.79 9.52
CA LYS A 108 -11.81 8.22 9.19
C LYS A 108 -12.98 8.61 8.30
N ILE A 109 -13.96 7.71 8.10
CA ILE A 109 -14.99 7.89 7.09
C ILE A 109 -15.79 9.18 7.27
N ASN A 110 -16.09 9.54 8.51
CA ASN A 110 -16.85 10.75 8.86
C ASN A 110 -16.05 12.05 8.71
N THR A 111 -14.74 11.97 8.48
CA THR A 111 -13.89 13.16 8.25
C THR A 111 -13.50 13.33 6.79
N ILE A 112 -13.89 12.40 5.91
CA ILE A 112 -13.68 12.51 4.46
C ILE A 112 -14.53 13.66 3.93
N THR A 113 -13.90 14.60 3.24
CA THR A 113 -14.58 15.77 2.66
C THR A 113 -14.67 15.70 1.14
N LYS A 114 -13.78 14.94 0.50
CA LYS A 114 -13.71 14.84 -0.96
C LYS A 114 -13.11 13.50 -1.39
N ILE A 115 -13.68 12.94 -2.45
CA ILE A 115 -13.08 11.84 -3.21
C ILE A 115 -12.75 12.34 -4.62
N THR A 116 -11.52 12.07 -5.06
CA THR A 116 -11.05 12.43 -6.40
C THR A 116 -10.55 11.19 -7.12
N ALA A 117 -11.11 10.90 -8.29
CA ALA A 117 -10.58 9.93 -9.24
C ALA A 117 -9.37 10.55 -9.96
N VAL A 118 -8.22 9.90 -9.91
CA VAL A 118 -6.99 10.41 -10.51
C VAL A 118 -6.29 9.35 -11.36
N TRP A 119 -5.71 9.79 -12.46
CA TRP A 119 -4.87 8.98 -13.35
C TRP A 119 -3.86 9.89 -14.06
N ASP A 120 -2.96 9.32 -14.85
CA ASP A 120 -2.06 10.10 -15.71
C ASP A 120 -2.85 10.65 -16.91
N SER A 121 -3.52 11.79 -16.74
CA SER A 121 -4.42 12.38 -17.74
C SER A 121 -3.67 12.95 -18.93
N VAL A 122 -2.41 13.37 -18.73
CA VAL A 122 -1.51 13.79 -19.81
C VAL A 122 -1.22 12.61 -20.75
N LYS A 123 -0.94 11.44 -20.19
CA LYS A 123 -0.68 10.24 -20.98
C LYS A 123 -1.95 9.59 -21.53
N TYR A 124 -3.06 9.69 -20.81
CA TYR A 124 -4.32 9.03 -21.14
C TYR A 124 -5.53 9.98 -21.01
N PRO A 125 -5.70 10.96 -21.92
CA PRO A 125 -6.69 12.03 -21.74
C PRO A 125 -8.15 11.58 -21.89
N MET A 126 -8.41 10.49 -22.61
CA MET A 126 -9.76 10.06 -22.99
C MET A 126 -10.42 9.08 -22.01
N ARG A 127 -9.94 8.98 -20.76
CA ARG A 127 -10.49 8.03 -19.81
C ARG A 127 -11.78 8.52 -19.18
N THR A 128 -12.70 7.59 -19.00
CA THR A 128 -13.91 7.76 -18.20
C THR A 128 -13.56 7.69 -16.71
N TYR A 129 -14.33 8.38 -15.89
CA TYR A 129 -14.21 8.33 -14.43
C TYR A 129 -15.60 8.29 -13.80
N PRO A 130 -15.77 7.63 -12.63
CA PRO A 130 -17.05 7.58 -11.94
C PRO A 130 -17.39 8.95 -11.35
N LYS A 131 -18.66 9.37 -11.43
CA LYS A 131 -19.11 10.65 -10.83
C LYS A 131 -19.54 10.50 -9.36
N SER A 132 -19.69 9.27 -8.89
CA SER A 132 -20.14 8.93 -7.55
C SER A 132 -19.60 7.57 -7.12
N MET A 133 -19.43 7.35 -5.82
CA MET A 133 -19.13 6.01 -5.29
C MET A 133 -20.31 5.04 -5.41
N SER A 134 -21.51 5.52 -5.75
CA SER A 134 -22.67 4.69 -6.11
C SER A 134 -22.71 4.25 -7.58
N ASP A 135 -21.86 4.83 -8.44
CA ASP A 135 -21.75 4.50 -9.86
C ASP A 135 -20.92 3.22 -10.06
N MET A 136 -21.57 2.07 -9.88
CA MET A 136 -20.89 0.76 -9.90
C MET A 136 -20.23 0.43 -11.24
N ASP A 137 -20.85 0.81 -12.35
CA ASP A 137 -20.35 0.54 -13.69
C ASP A 137 -19.16 1.45 -14.01
N GLY A 138 -19.27 2.75 -13.70
CA GLY A 138 -18.16 3.70 -13.84
C GLY A 138 -16.96 3.33 -12.96
N LEU A 139 -17.21 2.87 -11.73
CA LEU A 139 -16.16 2.40 -10.83
C LEU A 139 -15.47 1.15 -11.37
N LYS A 140 -16.24 0.19 -11.91
CA LYS A 140 -15.70 -1.04 -12.49
C LYS A 140 -14.83 -0.76 -13.71
N GLU A 141 -15.28 0.12 -14.60
CA GLU A 141 -14.53 0.53 -15.79
C GLU A 141 -13.22 1.23 -15.39
N PHE A 142 -13.32 2.25 -14.52
CA PHE A 142 -12.17 3.03 -14.08
C PHE A 142 -11.14 2.18 -13.32
N ALA A 143 -11.60 1.23 -12.49
CA ALA A 143 -10.77 0.26 -11.79
C ALA A 143 -9.96 -0.67 -12.71
N GLY A 144 -10.35 -0.79 -13.98
CA GLY A 144 -9.59 -1.55 -14.98
C GLY A 144 -8.25 -0.90 -15.36
N TYR A 145 -8.09 0.40 -15.12
CA TYR A 145 -6.86 1.11 -15.48
C TYR A 145 -5.77 0.98 -14.40
N ARG A 146 -4.55 0.67 -14.83
CA ARG A 146 -3.42 0.37 -13.93
C ARG A 146 -2.97 1.51 -13.02
N ASP A 147 -3.14 2.73 -13.50
CA ASP A 147 -2.73 3.97 -12.82
C ASP A 147 -3.91 4.71 -12.20
N ALA A 148 -5.14 4.18 -12.30
CA ALA A 148 -6.32 4.75 -11.67
C ALA A 148 -6.26 4.58 -10.15
N MET A 149 -6.45 5.71 -9.46
CA MET A 149 -6.47 5.79 -8.01
C MET A 149 -7.68 6.62 -7.56
N LEU A 150 -8.20 6.31 -6.39
CA LEU A 150 -9.12 7.15 -5.64
C LEU A 150 -8.34 7.85 -4.53
N VAL A 151 -8.44 9.18 -4.48
CA VAL A 151 -7.80 10.03 -3.47
C VAL A 151 -8.87 10.55 -2.52
N PHE A 152 -8.63 10.36 -1.22
CA PHE A 152 -9.54 10.74 -0.14
C PHE A 152 -8.90 11.87 0.65
N ASP A 153 -9.53 13.04 0.60
CA ASP A 153 -9.15 14.21 1.40
C ASP A 153 -9.98 14.26 2.68
N PHE A 154 -9.38 14.77 3.75
CA PHE A 154 -10.00 14.84 5.07
C PHE A 154 -10.06 16.29 5.55
N GLY A 155 -11.13 16.67 6.23
CA GLY A 155 -11.31 18.03 6.75
C GLY A 155 -10.32 18.42 7.85
N ASN A 156 -9.72 17.44 8.53
CA ASN A 156 -8.83 17.63 9.67
C ASN A 156 -7.40 17.14 9.44
N GLU A 157 -7.00 16.79 8.21
CA GLU A 157 -5.66 16.28 7.93
C GLU A 157 -4.99 16.97 6.75
N LYS A 158 -3.67 17.14 6.86
CA LYS A 158 -2.84 17.70 5.79
C LYS A 158 -2.65 16.74 4.62
N TYR A 159 -2.74 15.42 4.86
CA TYR A 159 -2.34 14.41 3.89
C TYR A 159 -3.51 13.52 3.50
N SER A 160 -3.78 13.45 2.19
CA SER A 160 -4.77 12.56 1.60
C SER A 160 -4.34 11.09 1.65
N THR A 161 -5.31 10.18 1.69
CA THR A 161 -5.08 8.75 1.48
C THR A 161 -5.33 8.42 0.02
N LYS A 162 -4.43 7.63 -0.60
CA LYS A 162 -4.55 7.23 -2.01
C LYS A 162 -4.71 5.74 -2.09
N LEU A 163 -5.77 5.29 -2.72
CA LEU A 163 -6.09 3.88 -2.86
C LEU A 163 -6.21 3.52 -4.34
N PRO A 164 -5.59 2.42 -4.82
CA PRO A 164 -5.84 1.94 -6.17
C PRO A 164 -7.33 1.73 -6.43
N ALA A 165 -7.81 2.15 -7.60
CA ALA A 165 -9.25 2.14 -7.89
C ALA A 165 -9.87 0.74 -7.82
N PHE A 166 -9.11 -0.34 -8.09
CA PHE A 166 -9.60 -1.73 -7.95
C PHE A 166 -10.15 -2.05 -6.55
N ALA A 167 -9.70 -1.34 -5.51
CA ALA A 167 -10.11 -1.59 -4.13
C ALA A 167 -11.52 -1.03 -3.81
N TYR A 168 -12.19 -0.36 -4.75
CA TYR A 168 -13.49 0.28 -4.51
C TYR A 168 -14.54 -0.69 -3.95
N ARG A 169 -14.57 -1.95 -4.42
CA ARG A 169 -15.54 -2.95 -3.94
C ARG A 169 -15.36 -3.25 -2.46
N ALA A 170 -14.12 -3.28 -1.98
CA ALA A 170 -13.83 -3.49 -0.57
C ALA A 170 -14.38 -2.34 0.28
N LEU A 171 -14.23 -1.08 -0.17
CA LEU A 171 -14.81 0.08 0.52
C LEU A 171 -16.34 -0.04 0.62
N LEU A 172 -17.00 -0.35 -0.49
CA LEU A 172 -18.47 -0.45 -0.54
C LEU A 172 -19.02 -1.62 0.29
N VAL A 173 -18.27 -2.73 0.38
CA VAL A 173 -18.63 -3.86 1.26
C VAL A 173 -18.39 -3.52 2.73
N ALA A 174 -17.35 -2.74 3.02
CA ALA A 174 -16.98 -2.38 4.38
C ALA A 174 -17.91 -1.32 5.00
N SER A 175 -18.41 -0.37 4.19
CA SER A 175 -19.40 0.60 4.66
C SER A 175 -20.23 1.20 3.52
N GLU A 176 -21.55 1.18 3.70
CA GLU A 176 -22.52 1.82 2.80
C GLU A 176 -22.37 3.35 2.76
N VAL A 177 -21.78 3.95 3.80
CA VAL A 177 -21.53 5.40 3.84
C VAL A 177 -20.65 5.84 2.67
N PHE A 178 -19.77 4.97 2.15
CA PHE A 178 -18.98 5.33 0.97
C PHE A 178 -19.83 5.67 -0.25
N LYS A 179 -21.03 5.09 -0.41
CA LYS A 179 -21.91 5.34 -1.57
C LYS A 179 -22.45 6.77 -1.63
N THR A 180 -22.40 7.53 -0.53
CA THR A 180 -22.94 8.89 -0.48
C THR A 180 -21.98 9.94 -1.06
N PHE A 181 -20.71 9.58 -1.24
CA PHE A 181 -19.71 10.51 -1.75
C PHE A 181 -19.79 10.68 -3.26
N SER A 182 -19.85 11.93 -3.70
CA SER A 182 -19.57 12.31 -5.08
C SER A 182 -18.07 12.19 -5.37
N ILE A 183 -17.75 11.97 -6.64
CA ILE A 183 -16.38 11.84 -7.12
C ILE A 183 -16.11 12.94 -8.14
N SER A 184 -15.07 13.72 -7.87
CA SER A 184 -14.46 14.63 -8.83
C SER A 184 -13.29 13.95 -9.53
N TYR A 185 -12.72 14.58 -10.57
CA TYR A 185 -11.52 14.08 -11.21
C TYR A 185 -10.41 15.12 -11.21
N ASP A 186 -9.17 14.64 -11.31
CA ASP A 186 -7.99 15.49 -11.43
C ASP A 186 -6.78 14.69 -11.95
N ASP A 187 -5.72 15.37 -12.38
CA ASP A 187 -4.49 14.72 -12.82
C ASP A 187 -3.68 14.20 -11.64
N ARG A 188 -3.12 12.99 -11.79
CA ARG A 188 -2.31 12.34 -10.76
C ARG A 188 -1.11 13.18 -10.33
N SER A 189 -0.54 14.01 -11.20
CA SER A 189 0.62 14.85 -10.89
C SER A 189 0.36 15.84 -9.75
N HIS A 190 -0.87 16.34 -9.59
CA HIS A 190 -1.24 17.28 -8.54
C HIS A 190 -1.17 16.67 -7.12
N PHE A 191 -1.09 15.34 -7.03
CA PHE A 191 -1.05 14.64 -5.76
C PHE A 191 0.38 14.19 -5.39
N ILE A 192 1.41 14.54 -6.16
CA ILE A 192 2.80 14.13 -5.88
C ILE A 192 3.41 15.13 -4.87
N GLY A 193 3.89 14.65 -3.71
CA GLY A 193 4.41 15.52 -2.63
C GLY A 193 5.86 15.99 -2.83
N ASN A 194 6.20 17.16 -2.28
CA ASN A 194 7.49 17.86 -2.45
C ASN A 194 8.75 17.11 -1.96
N VAL A 195 8.64 16.06 -1.12
CA VAL A 195 9.78 15.31 -0.54
C VAL A 195 10.21 14.13 -1.43
N THR A 196 9.98 14.27 -2.73
CA THR A 196 10.26 13.26 -3.71
C THR A 196 11.35 13.76 -4.66
N ASP A 197 12.10 12.86 -5.31
CA ASP A 197 13.09 13.30 -6.30
C ASP A 197 12.43 14.13 -7.42
N LYS A 198 13.21 14.76 -8.32
CA LYS A 198 12.67 15.58 -9.43
C LYS A 198 11.64 14.83 -10.32
N ALA A 199 11.49 13.51 -10.16
CA ALA A 199 10.51 12.66 -10.83
C ALA A 199 9.37 12.14 -9.92
N GLY A 200 9.22 12.65 -8.69
CA GLY A 200 8.10 12.32 -7.82
C GLY A 200 8.24 11.03 -6.99
N ARG A 201 9.44 10.42 -6.86
CA ARG A 201 9.58 9.03 -6.35
C ARG A 201 10.50 8.92 -5.12
N SER A 202 10.08 8.12 -4.14
CA SER A 202 10.87 7.80 -2.92
C SER A 202 12.02 6.83 -3.21
N LYS A 203 12.99 6.73 -2.29
CA LYS A 203 14.01 5.66 -2.28
C LYS A 203 13.38 4.30 -2.56
N ARG A 204 14.03 3.51 -3.42
CA ARG A 204 13.64 2.14 -3.77
C ARG A 204 14.68 1.17 -3.27
N TYR A 205 14.33 -0.09 -3.15
CA TYR A 205 15.21 -1.09 -2.57
C TYR A 205 15.37 -2.27 -3.52
N LEU A 206 16.61 -2.66 -3.75
CA LEU A 206 16.95 -3.90 -4.44
C LEU A 206 17.33 -4.97 -3.42
N VAL A 207 16.84 -6.18 -3.64
CA VAL A 207 17.24 -7.39 -2.90
C VAL A 207 17.80 -8.37 -3.91
N HIS A 208 18.96 -8.93 -3.60
CA HIS A 208 19.57 -9.96 -4.44
C HIS A 208 18.74 -11.24 -4.40
N TYR A 209 18.62 -11.96 -5.51
CA TYR A 209 17.88 -13.22 -5.60
C TYR A 209 18.35 -14.26 -4.58
N GLY A 210 19.65 -14.30 -4.30
CA GLY A 210 20.20 -15.16 -3.22
C GLY A 210 19.66 -14.87 -1.82
N ASN A 211 19.05 -13.70 -1.58
CA ASN A 211 18.39 -13.33 -0.32
C ASN A 211 16.85 -13.39 -0.40
N LYS A 212 16.27 -14.01 -1.44
CA LYS A 212 14.81 -14.03 -1.63
C LYS A 212 14.07 -14.71 -0.48
N GLY A 213 14.64 -15.74 0.14
CA GLY A 213 14.01 -16.45 1.26
C GLY A 213 13.72 -15.51 2.43
N TYR A 214 14.74 -14.75 2.85
CA TYR A 214 14.59 -13.71 3.87
C TYR A 214 13.63 -12.58 3.49
N LEU A 215 13.55 -12.22 2.19
CA LEU A 215 12.54 -11.29 1.71
C LEU A 215 11.13 -11.84 1.89
N PHE A 216 10.92 -13.12 1.58
CA PHE A 216 9.63 -13.77 1.67
C PHE A 216 9.18 -13.92 3.12
N GLU A 217 10.10 -14.32 4.02
CA GLU A 217 9.85 -14.31 5.46
C GLU A 217 9.40 -12.94 5.95
N ALA A 218 10.12 -11.87 5.58
CA ALA A 218 9.77 -10.52 6.00
C ALA A 218 8.41 -10.05 5.46
N ILE A 219 8.08 -10.42 4.23
CA ILE A 219 6.79 -10.11 3.61
C ILE A 219 5.66 -10.90 4.27
N ASN A 220 5.85 -12.19 4.51
CA ASN A 220 4.83 -13.07 5.07
C ASN A 220 4.51 -12.67 6.50
N GLU A 221 5.54 -12.40 7.31
CA GLU A 221 5.38 -11.93 8.69
C GLU A 221 4.64 -10.57 8.75
N THR A 222 4.96 -9.66 7.82
CA THR A 222 4.24 -8.38 7.73
C THR A 222 2.80 -8.57 7.29
N SER A 223 2.55 -9.45 6.33
CA SER A 223 1.20 -9.69 5.80
C SER A 223 0.32 -10.39 6.84
N ASP A 224 0.86 -11.35 7.60
CA ASP A 224 0.18 -11.97 8.74
C ASP A 224 -0.19 -10.91 9.80
N SER A 225 0.74 -10.03 10.17
CA SER A 225 0.45 -8.95 11.13
C SER A 225 -0.65 -8.00 10.64
N VAL A 226 -0.67 -7.68 9.35
CA VAL A 226 -1.75 -6.89 8.75
C VAL A 226 -3.08 -7.65 8.81
N ASP A 227 -3.08 -8.93 8.44
CA ASP A 227 -4.27 -9.78 8.49
C ASP A 227 -4.85 -9.88 9.91
N LYS A 228 -3.99 -10.05 10.93
CA LYS A 228 -4.41 -10.00 12.33
C LYS A 228 -4.97 -8.63 12.70
N LEU A 229 -4.37 -7.54 12.24
CA LEU A 229 -4.87 -6.20 12.55
C LEU A 229 -6.26 -5.94 11.93
N VAL A 230 -6.46 -6.27 10.65
CA VAL A 230 -7.70 -5.96 9.93
C VAL A 230 -8.81 -6.99 10.19
N GLY A 231 -8.46 -8.20 10.64
CA GLY A 231 -9.42 -9.26 10.95
C GLY A 231 -9.94 -10.02 9.72
N CYS A 232 -11.06 -10.73 9.91
CA CYS A 232 -11.63 -11.66 8.92
C CYS A 232 -12.93 -11.14 8.29
N ASP A 233 -13.06 -9.82 8.10
CA ASP A 233 -14.25 -9.21 7.53
C ASP A 233 -14.44 -9.55 6.04
N LYS A 234 -15.68 -9.56 5.56
CA LYS A 234 -16.00 -9.84 4.15
C LYS A 234 -15.26 -8.94 3.16
N TRP A 235 -15.02 -7.67 3.52
CA TRP A 235 -14.30 -6.73 2.65
C TRP A 235 -12.82 -7.09 2.48
N VAL A 236 -12.20 -7.72 3.49
CA VAL A 236 -10.81 -8.19 3.45
C VAL A 236 -10.65 -9.24 2.36
N GLU A 237 -11.53 -10.22 2.33
CA GLU A 237 -11.52 -11.29 1.31
C GLU A 237 -11.77 -10.76 -0.10
N VAL A 238 -12.70 -9.80 -0.25
CA VAL A 238 -12.93 -9.12 -1.52
C VAL A 238 -11.66 -8.39 -2.00
N LEU A 239 -10.99 -7.66 -1.10
CA LEU A 239 -9.79 -6.92 -1.47
C LEU A 239 -8.63 -7.84 -1.81
N LYS A 240 -8.45 -8.93 -1.06
CA LYS A 240 -7.42 -9.94 -1.35
C LYS A 240 -7.62 -10.52 -2.74
N LYS A 241 -8.83 -10.94 -3.07
CA LYS A 241 -9.16 -11.49 -4.40
C LYS A 241 -8.93 -10.48 -5.52
N ASP A 242 -9.50 -9.28 -5.39
CA ASP A 242 -9.42 -8.26 -6.44
C ASP A 242 -7.99 -7.74 -6.61
N GLY A 243 -7.26 -7.57 -5.52
CA GLY A 243 -5.85 -7.15 -5.53
C GLY A 243 -4.91 -8.19 -6.11
N TRP A 244 -5.11 -9.48 -5.80
CA TRP A 244 -4.30 -10.54 -6.38
C TRP A 244 -4.50 -10.62 -7.89
N LYS A 245 -5.76 -10.63 -8.34
CA LYS A 245 -6.10 -10.56 -9.77
C LYS A 245 -5.47 -9.34 -10.42
N PHE A 246 -5.68 -8.16 -9.84
CA PHE A 246 -5.12 -6.92 -10.36
C PHE A 246 -3.61 -7.06 -10.50
N TYR A 247 -2.84 -7.36 -9.45
CA TYR A 247 -1.38 -7.37 -9.58
C TYR A 247 -0.78 -8.53 -10.38
N ASN A 248 -1.53 -9.61 -10.62
CA ASN A 248 -1.04 -10.79 -11.34
C ASN A 248 -1.32 -10.76 -12.85
N ASP A 249 -2.41 -10.15 -13.30
CA ASP A 249 -2.79 -10.09 -14.71
C ASP A 249 -1.81 -9.17 -15.49
N LYS A 250 -0.67 -9.71 -15.92
CA LYS A 250 0.40 -8.96 -16.62
C LYS A 250 -0.06 -8.40 -17.97
#